data_AF-S2JWR9-F1
#
_entry.id   AF-S2JWR9-F1
#
_cell.length_a   1.000
_cell.length_b   1.000
_cell.length_c   1.000
_cell.angle_alpha   90.00
_cell.angle_beta   90.00
_cell.angle_gamma   90.00
#
_symmetry.space_group_name_H-M   'P 1'
#
loop_
_entity.id
_entity.type
_entity.pdbx_description
1 polymer ?
#
loop_
_entity_poly.entity_id
_entity_poly.type
_entity_poly.pdbx_seq_one_letter_code
_entity_poly.pdbx_strand_id
1 'polypeptide(L)'
;MEHQPTREKLYSTSKGYGFSPALQRTRKPFVVRNLLTLAGLVTFTGSVYAYSLLAVKQDDFSDVPMPSPEATAAALAAEKEK
;
A
#
# COMPACT_ATOMS: atom_id res chain seq x y z
N MET A 1 4.12 -44.67 -16.05
CA MET A 1 3.91 -44.98 -14.63
C MET A 1 4.51 -43.82 -13.85
N GLU A 2 3.67 -42.94 -13.30
CA GLU A 2 4.08 -41.75 -12.56
C GLU A 2 4.98 -42.15 -11.38
N HIS A 3 6.23 -41.65 -11.36
CA HIS A 3 7.12 -41.82 -10.21
C HIS A 3 6.60 -40.95 -9.06
N GLN A 4 5.81 -41.55 -8.18
CA GLN A 4 5.37 -40.92 -6.95
C GLN A 4 6.62 -40.53 -6.14
N PRO A 5 6.78 -39.25 -5.74
CA PRO A 5 7.91 -38.84 -4.92
C PRO A 5 7.86 -39.57 -3.57
N THR A 6 9.03 -40.02 -3.08
CA THR A 6 9.16 -40.61 -1.76
C THR A 6 8.61 -39.66 -0.70
N ARG A 7 7.90 -40.18 0.32
CA ARG A 7 7.17 -39.37 1.32
C ARG A 7 8.05 -38.32 1.98
N GLU A 8 9.33 -38.62 2.16
CA GLU A 8 10.36 -37.71 2.67
C GLU A 8 10.52 -36.43 1.82
N LYS A 9 10.51 -36.55 0.49
CA LYS A 9 10.62 -35.41 -0.44
C LYS A 9 9.37 -34.51 -0.45
N LEU A 10 8.23 -34.98 0.06
CA LEU A 10 7.02 -34.18 0.17
C LEU A 10 7.10 -33.17 1.31
N TYR A 11 7.88 -33.47 2.35
CA TYR A 11 7.99 -32.64 3.55
C TYR A 11 9.30 -31.84 3.60
N SER A 12 10.34 -32.25 2.87
CA SER A 12 11.59 -31.48 2.78
C SER A 12 11.58 -30.44 1.65
N THR A 13 12.31 -29.35 1.85
CA THR A 13 12.57 -28.34 0.83
C THR A 13 13.95 -28.61 0.21
N SER A 14 13.99 -28.84 -1.10
CA SER A 14 15.24 -29.20 -1.81
C SER A 14 16.37 -28.17 -1.66
N LYS A 15 16.03 -26.89 -1.42
CA LYS A 15 17.00 -25.80 -1.30
C LYS A 15 17.14 -25.25 0.13
N GLY A 16 16.46 -25.84 1.12
CA GLY A 16 16.45 -25.35 2.51
C GLY A 16 15.60 -24.10 2.77
N TYR A 17 15.02 -23.48 1.74
CA TYR A 17 14.10 -22.35 1.84
C TYR A 17 12.86 -22.55 0.96
N GLY A 18 11.78 -21.84 1.28
CA GLY A 18 10.49 -21.92 0.58
C GLY A 18 9.53 -22.97 1.17
N PHE A 19 8.47 -23.30 0.41
CA PHE A 19 7.43 -24.22 0.85
C PHE A 19 7.62 -25.61 0.26
N SER A 20 7.58 -26.65 1.11
CA SER A 20 7.58 -28.05 0.67
C SER A 20 6.28 -28.39 -0.07
N PRO A 21 6.28 -29.43 -0.94
CA PRO A 21 5.09 -29.82 -1.71
C PRO A 21 3.86 -30.10 -0.83
N ALA A 22 4.07 -30.73 0.34
CA ALA A 22 2.99 -30.98 1.29
C ALA A 22 2.41 -29.68 1.87
N LEU A 23 3.27 -28.71 2.18
CA LEU A 23 2.88 -27.42 2.75
C LEU A 23 2.18 -26.51 1.74
N GLN A 24 2.56 -26.57 0.46
CA GLN A 24 1.84 -25.84 -0.59
C GLN A 24 0.40 -26.35 -0.74
N ARG A 25 0.20 -27.68 -0.70
CA ARG A 25 -1.13 -28.29 -0.80
C ARG A 25 -2.05 -27.89 0.36
N THR A 26 -1.54 -27.90 1.58
CA THR A 26 -2.35 -27.55 2.76
C THR A 26 -2.74 -26.07 2.79
N ARG A 27 -2.01 -25.19 2.09
CA ARG A 27 -2.30 -23.75 2.01
C ARG A 27 -3.30 -23.36 0.92
N LYS A 28 -3.48 -24.18 -0.13
CA LYS A 28 -4.41 -23.93 -1.25
C LYS A 28 -5.81 -23.43 -0.83
N PRO A 29 -6.51 -24.02 0.16
CA PRO A 29 -7.86 -23.58 0.49
C PRO A 29 -7.95 -22.19 1.13
N PHE A 30 -6.87 -21.69 1.72
CA PHE A 30 -6.89 -20.41 2.44
C PHE A 30 -6.58 -19.20 1.55
N VAL A 31 -6.05 -19.42 0.34
CA VAL A 31 -5.62 -18.34 -0.55
C VAL A 31 -6.77 -17.40 -0.88
N VAL A 32 -7.92 -17.95 -1.29
CA VAL A 32 -9.09 -17.16 -1.68
C VAL A 32 -9.64 -16.37 -0.48
N ARG A 33 -9.83 -17.02 0.67
CA ARG A 33 -10.40 -16.38 1.85
C ARG A 33 -9.49 -15.28 2.38
N ASN A 34 -8.18 -15.53 2.43
CA ASN A 34 -7.21 -14.54 2.89
C ASN A 34 -7.12 -13.35 1.92
N LEU A 35 -7.16 -13.60 0.60
CA LEU A 35 -7.19 -12.52 -0.40
C LEU A 35 -8.45 -11.67 -0.26
N LEU A 36 -9.61 -12.28 -0.03
CA LEU A 36 -10.85 -11.53 0.21
C LEU A 36 -10.77 -10.67 1.47
N THR A 37 -10.23 -11.22 2.56
CA THR A 37 -10.01 -10.44 3.80
C THR A 37 -9.04 -9.28 3.57
N LEU A 38 -7.93 -9.52 2.86
CA LEU A 38 -6.96 -8.47 2.53
C LEU A 38 -7.59 -7.40 1.63
N ALA A 39 -8.34 -7.80 0.61
CA ALA A 39 -9.04 -6.88 -0.30
C ALA A 39 -10.05 -6.03 0.47
N GLY A 40 -10.81 -6.62 1.39
CA GLY A 40 -11.73 -5.88 2.26
C GLY A 40 -11.01 -4.86 3.13
N LEU A 41 -9.89 -5.24 3.74
CA LEU A 41 -9.10 -4.34 4.58
C LEU A 41 -8.52 -3.17 3.77
N VAL A 42 -7.89 -3.45 2.62
CA VAL A 42 -7.30 -2.42 1.74
C VAL A 42 -8.38 -1.49 1.18
N THR A 43 -9.52 -2.04 0.78
CA THR A 43 -10.63 -1.22 0.25
C THR A 43 -11.21 -0.34 1.36
N PHE A 44 -11.36 -0.85 2.58
CA PHE A 44 -11.88 -0.10 3.71
C PHE A 44 -10.92 1.03 4.13
N THR A 45 -9.64 0.75 4.32
CA THR A 45 -8.69 1.80 4.73
C THR A 45 -8.44 2.79 3.59
N GLY A 46 -8.36 2.31 2.35
CA GLY A 46 -8.21 3.13 1.16
C GLY A 46 -9.40 4.06 0.93
N SER A 47 -10.64 3.60 1.17
CA SER A 47 -11.83 4.43 1.04
C SER A 47 -11.90 5.53 2.09
N VAL A 48 -11.52 5.25 3.35
CA VAL A 48 -11.42 6.27 4.40
C VAL A 48 -10.40 7.34 4.00
N TYR A 49 -9.22 6.94 3.53
CA TYR A 49 -8.19 7.89 3.08
C TYR A 49 -8.65 8.72 1.87
N ALA A 50 -9.22 8.08 0.86
CA ALA A 50 -9.73 8.76 -0.32
C ALA A 50 -10.88 9.73 0.03
N TYR A 51 -11.76 9.33 0.94
CA TYR A 51 -12.80 10.21 1.46
C TYR A 51 -12.21 11.45 2.12
N SER A 52 -11.16 11.31 2.94
CA SER A 52 -10.50 12.47 3.54
C SER A 52 -9.97 13.45 2.49
N LEU A 53 -9.43 12.98 1.37
CA LEU A 53 -8.98 13.86 0.28
C LEU A 53 -10.13 14.58 -0.44
N LEU A 54 -11.23 13.87 -0.70
CA LEU A 54 -12.37 14.40 -1.47
C LEU A 54 -13.31 15.26 -0.62
N ALA A 55 -13.41 14.96 0.68
CA ALA A 55 -14.27 15.69 1.60
C ALA A 55 -13.69 17.06 1.95
N VAL A 56 -12.36 17.23 1.89
CA VAL A 56 -11.73 18.54 2.01
C VAL A 56 -11.98 19.31 0.72
N LYS A 57 -13.01 20.17 0.75
CA LYS A 57 -13.16 21.21 -0.25
C LYS A 57 -11.89 22.06 -0.26
N GLN A 58 -11.28 22.19 -1.43
CA GLN A 58 -10.23 23.18 -1.64
C GLN A 58 -10.88 24.56 -1.45
N ASP A 59 -10.27 25.41 -0.63
CA ASP A 59 -10.76 26.77 -0.41
C ASP A 59 -10.72 27.56 -1.73
N ASP A 60 -11.75 28.38 -1.94
CA ASP A 60 -11.82 29.29 -3.08
C ASP A 60 -11.01 30.55 -2.76
N PHE A 61 -9.78 30.62 -3.27
CA PHE A 61 -8.89 31.76 -3.09
C PHE A 61 -9.01 32.80 -4.22
N SER A 62 -10.10 32.77 -5.00
CA SER A 62 -10.27 33.70 -6.13
C SER A 62 -10.42 35.16 -5.71
N ASP A 63 -10.84 35.41 -4.47
CA ASP A 63 -10.96 36.74 -3.86
C ASP A 63 -9.66 37.24 -3.21
N VAL A 64 -8.67 36.37 -3.02
CA VAL A 64 -7.37 36.72 -2.43
C VAL A 64 -6.39 37.15 -3.53
N PRO A 65 -5.95 38.41 -3.54
CA PRO A 65 -4.94 38.86 -4.50
C PRO A 65 -3.60 38.17 -4.22
N MET A 66 -3.07 37.49 -5.24
CA MET A 66 -1.76 36.84 -5.15
C MET A 66 -0.66 37.90 -5.06
N PRO A 67 0.30 37.76 -4.12
CA PRO A 67 1.41 38.69 -4.01
C PRO A 67 2.30 38.63 -5.26
N SER A 68 2.81 39.79 -5.68
CA SER A 68 3.76 39.84 -6.78
C SER A 68 5.06 39.12 -6.38
N PRO A 69 5.82 38.56 -7.34
CA PRO A 69 7.09 37.89 -7.04
C PRO A 69 8.07 38.79 -6.25
N GLU A 70 8.02 40.09 -6.49
CA GLU A 70 8.83 41.09 -5.81
C GLU A 70 8.40 41.30 -4.35
N ALA A 71 7.08 41.33 -4.09
CA ALA A 71 6.55 41.42 -2.73
C ALA A 71 6.88 40.15 -1.91
N THR A 72 6.83 38.98 -2.54
CA THR A 72 7.18 37.71 -1.91
C THR A 72 8.70 37.64 -1.63
N ALA A 73 9.53 38.09 -2.56
CA ALA A 73 10.98 38.14 -2.37
C ALA A 73 11.40 39.13 -1.28
N ALA A 74 10.76 40.30 -1.21
CA ALA A 74 10.99 41.29 -0.16
C ALA A 74 10.57 40.76 1.23
N ALA A 75 9.43 40.07 1.34
CA ALA A 75 8.98 39.45 2.59
C ALA A 75 9.95 38.37 3.10
N LEU A 76 10.43 37.50 2.19
CA LEU A 76 11.42 36.46 2.52
C LEU A 76 12.79 37.04 2.90
N ALA A 77 13.17 38.17 2.32
CA ALA A 77 14.41 38.88 2.67
C ALA A 77 14.29 39.53 4.06
N ALA A 78 13.16 40.17 4.36
CA ALA A 78 12.89 40.77 5.67
C ALA A 78 12.78 39.72 6.79
N GLU A 79 12.30 38.51 6.49
CA GLU A 79 12.27 37.40 7.46
C GLU A 79 13.68 36.84 7.76
N LYS A 80 14.58 36.84 6.77
CA LYS A 80 15.99 36.43 6.98
C LYS A 80 16.82 37.42 7.79
N GLU A 81 16.37 38.66 7.90
CA GLU A 81 17.07 39.73 8.63
C GLU A 81 16.60 39.84 10.09
N LYS A 82 15.60 39.05 10.48
CA LYS A 82 15.06 38.98 11.85
C LYS A 82 15.60 37.78 12.62
#